data_AF-A0A660U8Y1-F1
#
_entry.id   AF-A0A660U8Y1-F1
#
_cell.length_a   1.000
_cell.length_b   1.000
_cell.length_c   1.000
_cell.angle_alpha   90.00
_cell.angle_beta   90.00
_cell.angle_gamma   90.00
#
_symmetry.space_group_name_H-M   'P 1'
#
loop_
_entity.id
_entity.type
_entity.pdbx_description
1 polymer ?
#
loop_
_entity_poly.entity_id
_entity_poly.type
_entity_poly.pdbx_seq_one_letter_code
_entity_poly.pdbx_strand_id
1 'polypeptide(L)'
;MKKDNNYSGSSGFEEKPSRLPKSEIKYYYSREERLKKLRRGYTSQTPRFFRRKRSRILLILLVDIFLIAIVAYLINKPANLYVTKKAEDLQYELNVTGIRGKKVIVGFSLKNLGANPYHFENSGKVILKILKKDGTMISKEKSFSPETELQPGESTSVIFIFSQDELPASGKLVIYYRDYNSPIFSRSVRF
;
A
#
# COMPACT_ATOMS: atom_id res chain seq x y z
N MET A 1 103.65 22.15 -42.53
CA MET A 1 103.04 22.58 -43.80
C MET A 1 102.11 23.74 -43.47
N LYS A 2 102.37 24.91 -44.06
CA LYS A 2 101.63 26.19 -44.06
C LYS A 2 100.89 26.59 -42.76
N LYS A 3 101.45 27.56 -42.03
CA LYS A 3 101.21 29.01 -42.16
C LYS A 3 99.84 29.39 -41.60
N ASP A 4 99.67 30.45 -40.84
CA ASP A 4 100.54 31.45 -40.24
C ASP A 4 99.53 32.40 -39.57
N ASN A 5 99.89 32.89 -38.38
CA ASN A 5 99.76 34.30 -38.02
C ASN A 5 98.35 34.91 -37.85
N ASN A 6 98.12 35.85 -36.95
CA ASN A 6 98.97 36.51 -35.97
C ASN A 6 98.03 37.30 -35.04
N TYR A 7 98.49 37.51 -33.80
CA TYR A 7 98.57 38.79 -33.06
C TYR A 7 97.42 39.78 -33.23
N SER A 8 96.92 40.46 -32.21
CA SER A 8 97.48 40.92 -30.94
C SER A 8 96.29 41.64 -30.28
N GLY A 9 96.10 41.66 -28.99
CA GLY A 9 97.04 41.58 -27.90
C GLY A 9 96.58 42.58 -26.84
N SER A 10 97.07 42.38 -25.61
CA SER A 10 97.06 43.34 -24.51
C SER A 10 95.66 43.70 -23.98
N SER A 11 95.33 43.68 -22.70
CA SER A 11 96.05 43.71 -21.42
C SER A 11 94.94 43.38 -20.41
N GLY A 12 95.15 42.50 -19.45
CA GLY A 12 95.88 42.85 -18.26
C GLY A 12 94.90 43.09 -17.12
N PHE A 13 95.21 42.45 -16.00
CA PHE A 13 94.72 42.69 -14.65
C PHE A 13 93.44 42.00 -14.16
N GLU A 14 93.70 41.23 -13.10
CA GLU A 14 92.81 40.56 -12.18
C GLU A 14 91.91 41.56 -11.45
N GLU A 15 90.67 41.13 -11.15
CA GLU A 15 90.06 41.33 -9.83
C GLU A 15 88.76 40.50 -9.72
N LYS A 16 88.74 39.52 -8.82
CA LYS A 16 87.50 39.05 -8.15
C LYS A 16 87.13 40.13 -7.09
N PRO A 17 85.94 40.16 -6.43
CA PRO A 17 84.81 39.23 -6.40
C PRO A 17 83.43 39.95 -6.41
N SER A 18 82.30 39.25 -6.28
CA SER A 18 81.22 39.62 -5.32
C SER A 18 79.98 38.70 -5.44
N ARG A 19 79.32 38.49 -4.30
CA ARG A 19 78.15 37.61 -4.08
C ARG A 19 76.83 38.41 -4.03
N LEU A 20 75.78 37.82 -4.64
CA LEU A 20 74.30 37.90 -4.38
C LEU A 20 73.52 39.19 -4.81
N PRO A 21 72.16 39.18 -5.01
CA PRO A 21 71.12 38.17 -4.71
C PRO A 21 70.06 37.87 -5.81
N LYS A 22 69.10 36.98 -5.50
CA LYS A 22 67.88 36.61 -6.27
C LYS A 22 67.01 37.83 -6.66
N SER A 23 66.58 37.89 -7.92
CA SER A 23 65.36 38.62 -8.31
C SER A 23 64.58 37.89 -9.41
N GLU A 24 63.28 38.01 -9.32
CA GLU A 24 62.21 37.23 -9.96
C GLU A 24 62.22 37.27 -11.49
N ILE A 25 62.16 36.10 -12.13
CA ILE A 25 61.80 35.99 -13.54
C ILE A 25 60.28 36.22 -13.64
N LYS A 26 59.90 37.44 -14.04
CA LYS A 26 58.49 37.85 -14.18
C LYS A 26 57.96 37.40 -15.55
N TYR A 27 57.22 36.29 -15.58
CA TYR A 27 56.55 35.82 -16.81
C TYR A 27 55.34 36.71 -17.12
N TYR A 28 55.41 37.48 -18.21
CA TYR A 28 54.29 38.24 -18.74
C TYR A 28 53.43 37.35 -19.65
N TYR A 29 52.33 36.84 -19.12
CA TYR A 29 51.32 36.15 -19.94
C TYR A 29 50.52 37.17 -20.77
N SER A 30 50.35 36.89 -22.06
CA SER A 30 49.56 37.69 -23.00
C SER A 30 48.10 37.84 -22.53
N ARG A 31 47.49 39.01 -22.81
CA ARG A 31 46.06 39.30 -22.49
C ARG A 31 45.12 38.23 -23.08
N GLU A 32 45.49 37.65 -24.21
CA GLU A 32 44.72 36.60 -24.89
C GLU A 32 44.77 35.26 -24.14
N GLU A 33 45.91 34.91 -23.54
CA GLU A 33 46.04 33.69 -22.72
C GLU A 33 45.25 33.79 -21.42
N ARG A 34 45.14 34.99 -20.84
CA ARG A 34 44.28 35.25 -19.68
C ARG A 34 42.79 35.09 -20.01
N LEU A 35 42.38 35.53 -21.20
CA LEU A 35 40.99 35.43 -21.66
C LEU A 35 40.60 34.01 -22.08
N LYS A 36 41.53 33.20 -22.58
CA LYS A 36 41.29 31.77 -22.88
C LYS A 36 40.92 30.96 -21.63
N LYS A 37 41.50 31.29 -20.47
CA LYS A 37 41.17 30.62 -19.19
C LYS A 37 39.80 31.00 -18.63
N LEU A 38 39.30 32.19 -18.97
CA LEU A 38 37.95 32.66 -18.58
C LEU A 38 36.84 32.12 -19.50
N ARG A 39 37.17 31.69 -20.73
CA ARG A 39 36.23 31.14 -21.71
C ARG A 39 35.97 29.63 -21.60
N ARG A 40 36.53 28.93 -20.61
CA ARG A 40 36.02 27.60 -20.26
C ARG A 40 34.74 27.79 -19.47
N GLY A 41 33.64 27.84 -20.22
CA GLY A 41 32.30 27.84 -19.68
C GLY A 41 32.19 26.81 -18.56
N TYR A 42 31.58 27.25 -17.46
CA TYR A 42 31.03 26.40 -16.43
C TYR A 42 30.11 25.37 -17.10
N THR A 43 30.66 24.24 -17.54
CA THR A 43 29.90 23.00 -17.50
C THR A 43 29.77 22.71 -16.02
N SER A 44 28.67 23.18 -15.42
CA SER A 44 28.19 22.65 -14.16
C SER A 44 27.92 21.16 -14.37
N GLN A 45 28.97 20.36 -14.20
CA GLN A 45 28.81 18.95 -13.90
C GLN A 45 28.09 18.90 -12.56
N THR A 46 26.77 18.98 -12.62
CA THR A 46 25.91 18.59 -11.51
C THR A 46 26.33 17.17 -11.14
N PRO A 47 26.80 16.91 -9.91
CA PRO A 47 27.29 15.59 -9.56
C PRO A 47 26.14 14.60 -9.75
N ARG A 48 26.33 13.64 -10.66
CA ARG A 48 25.35 12.58 -11.00
C ARG A 48 24.89 11.75 -9.78
N PHE A 49 25.55 11.93 -8.63
CA PHE A 49 25.20 11.33 -7.34
C PHE A 49 23.86 11.79 -6.76
N PHE A 50 23.30 12.95 -7.17
CA PHE A 50 21.99 13.41 -6.68
C PHE A 50 20.79 12.96 -7.52
N ARG A 51 21.01 12.43 -8.74
CA ARG A 51 19.92 12.02 -9.63
C ARG A 51 19.34 10.64 -9.29
N ARG A 52 20.16 9.71 -8.75
CA ARG A 52 19.73 8.36 -8.30
C ARG A 52 19.26 8.30 -6.84
N LYS A 53 19.66 9.25 -5.98
CA LYS A 53 19.18 9.31 -4.58
C LYS A 53 17.70 9.69 -4.51
N ARG A 54 17.25 10.65 -5.32
CA ARG A 54 15.84 11.06 -5.39
C ARG A 54 14.92 9.91 -5.80
N SER A 55 15.32 9.07 -6.75
CA SER A 55 14.50 7.92 -7.17
C SER A 55 14.43 6.82 -6.10
N ARG A 56 15.52 6.57 -5.37
CA ARG A 56 15.50 5.63 -4.23
C ARG A 56 14.63 6.13 -3.08
N ILE A 57 14.74 7.42 -2.74
CA ILE A 57 13.90 8.04 -1.71
C ILE A 57 12.42 8.01 -2.12
N LEU A 58 12.11 8.32 -3.38
CA LEU A 58 10.76 8.23 -3.93
C LEU A 58 10.22 6.79 -3.87
N LEU A 59 11.04 5.79 -4.21
CA LEU A 59 10.66 4.39 -4.17
C LEU A 59 10.39 3.91 -2.73
N ILE A 60 11.22 4.32 -1.77
CA ILE A 60 10.99 4.02 -0.34
C ILE A 60 9.67 4.65 0.12
N LEU A 61 9.41 5.91 -0.21
CA LEU A 61 8.15 6.59 0.10
C LEU A 61 6.94 5.89 -0.52
N LEU A 62 7.04 5.45 -1.78
CA LEU A 62 5.97 4.70 -2.45
C LEU A 62 5.70 3.35 -1.78
N VAL A 63 6.75 2.63 -1.37
CA VAL A 63 6.61 1.36 -0.65
C VAL A 63 5.95 1.59 0.71
N ASP A 64 6.31 2.64 1.44
CA ASP A 64 5.69 2.99 2.72
C ASP A 64 4.22 3.37 2.56
N ILE A 65 3.88 4.22 1.59
CA ILE A 65 2.48 4.58 1.29
C ILE A 65 1.69 3.33 0.89
N PHE A 66 2.29 2.44 0.09
CA PHE A 66 1.65 1.18 -0.30
C PHE A 66 1.44 0.24 0.88
N LEU A 67 2.40 0.12 1.79
CA LEU A 67 2.27 -0.63 3.04
C LEU A 67 1.17 -0.06 3.93
N ILE A 68 1.14 1.25 4.14
CA ILE A 68 0.09 1.94 4.89
C ILE A 68 -1.26 1.72 4.23
N ALA A 69 -1.34 1.81 2.90
CA ALA A 69 -2.58 1.57 2.15
C ALA A 69 -3.06 0.12 2.26
N ILE A 70 -2.16 -0.87 2.22
CA ILE A 70 -2.51 -2.28 2.44
C ILE A 70 -2.99 -2.49 3.87
N VAL A 71 -2.27 -1.97 4.86
CA VAL A 71 -2.65 -2.09 6.27
C VAL A 71 -4.00 -1.42 6.50
N ALA A 72 -4.20 -0.22 5.99
CA ALA A 72 -5.48 0.49 6.04
C ALA A 72 -6.59 -0.27 5.31
N TYR A 73 -6.34 -0.82 4.13
CA TYR A 73 -7.30 -1.62 3.37
C TYR A 73 -7.68 -2.92 4.09
N LEU A 74 -6.71 -3.59 4.71
CA LEU A 74 -6.95 -4.77 5.52
C LEU A 74 -7.71 -4.41 6.80
N ILE A 75 -7.42 -3.26 7.41
CA ILE A 75 -8.09 -2.79 8.64
C ILE A 75 -9.52 -2.32 8.39
N ASN A 76 -9.75 -1.58 7.30
CA ASN A 76 -11.01 -0.90 6.99
C ASN A 76 -11.89 -1.63 5.97
N LYS A 77 -11.62 -2.89 5.60
CA LYS A 77 -12.56 -3.62 4.76
C LYS A 77 -13.89 -3.72 5.52
N PRO A 78 -14.98 -3.07 5.05
CA PRO A 78 -16.29 -3.34 5.61
C PRO A 78 -16.56 -4.83 5.42
N ALA A 79 -17.31 -5.40 6.36
CA ALA A 79 -17.70 -6.79 6.38
C ALA A 79 -18.50 -7.14 5.12
N ASN A 80 -17.86 -7.37 3.98
CA ASN A 80 -18.51 -7.74 2.72
C ASN A 80 -18.30 -9.24 2.53
N LEU A 81 -19.23 -10.02 3.05
CA LEU A 81 -19.25 -11.47 2.91
C LEU A 81 -20.52 -11.84 2.16
N TYR A 82 -20.40 -12.60 1.08
CA TYR A 82 -21.54 -13.23 0.43
C TYR A 82 -21.27 -14.73 0.27
N VAL A 83 -22.14 -15.56 0.81
CA VAL A 83 -22.03 -17.03 0.76
C VAL A 83 -23.39 -17.62 0.47
N THR A 84 -23.44 -18.58 -0.44
CA THR A 84 -24.65 -19.34 -0.75
C THR A 84 -24.47 -20.81 -0.40
N LYS A 85 -25.56 -21.48 -0.05
CA LYS A 85 -25.61 -22.92 0.20
C LYS A 85 -26.93 -23.45 -0.32
N LYS A 86 -26.89 -24.54 -1.09
CA LYS A 86 -28.08 -25.24 -1.57
C LYS A 86 -28.32 -26.48 -0.71
N ALA A 87 -29.58 -26.75 -0.39
CA ALA A 87 -30.01 -28.00 0.21
C ALA A 87 -31.37 -28.37 -0.38
N GLU A 88 -31.44 -29.53 -1.04
CA GLU A 88 -32.66 -29.99 -1.71
C GLU A 88 -33.25 -28.90 -2.62
N ASP A 89 -34.50 -28.51 -2.37
CA ASP A 89 -35.26 -27.51 -3.11
C ASP A 89 -35.09 -26.08 -2.57
N LEU A 90 -34.14 -25.84 -1.66
CA LEU A 90 -33.91 -24.53 -1.06
C LEU A 90 -32.49 -24.03 -1.32
N GLN A 91 -32.38 -22.72 -1.54
CA GLN A 91 -31.12 -22.00 -1.55
C GLN A 91 -31.10 -20.98 -0.42
N TYR A 92 -30.09 -21.11 0.43
CA TYR A 92 -29.78 -20.18 1.50
C TYR A 92 -28.69 -19.22 1.04
N GLU A 93 -28.83 -17.95 1.40
CA GLU A 93 -27.83 -16.94 1.16
C GLU A 93 -27.54 -16.16 2.43
N LEU A 94 -26.27 -15.89 2.66
CA LEU A 94 -25.77 -15.07 3.75
C LEU A 94 -25.03 -13.88 3.14
N ASN A 95 -25.51 -12.69 3.45
CA ASN A 95 -24.85 -11.44 3.13
C ASN A 95 -24.46 -10.73 4.43
N VAL A 96 -23.20 -10.38 4.58
CA VAL A 96 -22.75 -9.38 5.55
C VAL A 96 -22.28 -8.20 4.73
N THR A 97 -22.70 -6.99 5.09
CA THR A 97 -22.26 -5.75 4.44
C THR A 97 -22.15 -4.62 5.48
N GLY A 98 -21.05 -3.87 5.46
CA GLY A 98 -20.94 -2.60 6.19
C GLY A 98 -21.58 -1.45 5.42
N ILE A 99 -22.37 -0.61 6.08
CA ILE A 99 -23.04 0.56 5.49
C ILE A 99 -22.59 1.86 6.15
N ARG A 100 -22.88 3.00 5.49
CA ARG A 100 -22.59 4.33 6.03
C ARG A 100 -23.24 4.53 7.42
N GLY A 101 -22.56 5.25 8.29
CA GLY A 101 -23.01 5.51 9.66
C GLY A 101 -22.58 4.45 10.67
N LYS A 102 -21.47 3.73 10.43
CA LYS A 102 -20.91 2.69 11.33
C LYS A 102 -21.94 1.61 11.67
N LYS A 103 -22.69 1.12 10.68
CA LYS A 103 -23.64 0.02 10.85
C LYS A 103 -23.22 -1.16 10.00
N VAL A 104 -23.49 -2.35 10.51
CA VAL A 104 -23.28 -3.61 9.80
C VAL A 104 -24.63 -4.31 9.63
N ILE A 105 -24.89 -4.75 8.41
CA ILE A 105 -26.06 -5.52 8.03
C ILE A 105 -25.65 -6.98 7.87
N VAL A 106 -26.36 -7.87 8.55
CA VAL A 106 -26.30 -9.31 8.31
C VAL A 106 -27.66 -9.73 7.74
N GLY A 107 -27.71 -9.99 6.45
CA GLY A 107 -28.87 -10.53 5.74
C GLY A 107 -28.79 -12.04 5.61
N PHE A 108 -29.89 -12.71 5.91
CA PHE A 108 -30.10 -14.12 5.59
C PHE A 108 -31.31 -14.23 4.68
N SER A 109 -31.11 -14.89 3.53
CA SER A 109 -32.14 -15.06 2.50
C SER A 109 -32.41 -16.53 2.27
N LEU A 110 -33.67 -16.84 1.99
CA LEU A 110 -34.14 -18.15 1.59
C LEU A 110 -34.83 -18.03 0.24
N LYS A 111 -34.41 -18.86 -0.72
CA LYS A 111 -35.01 -18.95 -2.04
C LYS A 111 -35.57 -20.35 -2.28
N ASN A 112 -36.80 -20.42 -2.80
CA ASN A 112 -37.41 -21.67 -3.23
C ASN A 112 -36.92 -22.02 -4.65
N LEU A 113 -36.27 -23.17 -4.79
CA LEU A 113 -35.84 -23.75 -6.06
C LEU A 113 -36.72 -24.93 -6.50
N GLY A 114 -37.62 -25.39 -5.64
CA GLY A 114 -38.55 -26.49 -5.92
C GLY A 114 -39.68 -26.08 -6.86
N ALA A 115 -40.42 -27.08 -7.33
CA ALA A 115 -41.58 -26.89 -8.21
C ALA A 115 -42.87 -26.53 -7.45
N ASN A 116 -42.92 -26.79 -6.14
CA ASN A 116 -44.07 -26.54 -5.29
C ASN A 116 -43.82 -25.33 -4.38
N PRO A 117 -44.89 -24.65 -3.91
CA PRO A 117 -44.74 -23.61 -2.92
C PRO A 117 -44.16 -24.13 -1.60
N TYR A 118 -43.36 -23.30 -0.95
CA TYR A 118 -42.72 -23.63 0.32
C TYR A 118 -43.41 -22.88 1.48
N HIS A 119 -43.85 -23.66 2.46
CA HIS A 119 -44.48 -23.16 3.69
C HIS A 119 -43.49 -23.19 4.87
N PHE A 120 -43.49 -22.12 5.66
CA PHE A 120 -42.63 -22.02 6.84
C PHE A 120 -43.27 -22.76 8.04
N GLU A 121 -42.83 -23.98 8.30
CA GLU A 121 -43.16 -24.66 9.54
C GLU A 121 -42.60 -23.88 10.75
N ASN A 122 -43.42 -23.67 11.78
CA ASN A 122 -43.06 -22.99 13.03
C ASN A 122 -42.37 -21.63 12.84
N SER A 123 -42.93 -20.76 11.99
CA SER A 123 -42.46 -19.38 11.72
C SER A 123 -41.09 -19.24 11.04
N GLY A 124 -40.45 -20.33 10.62
CA GLY A 124 -39.18 -20.24 9.89
C GLY A 124 -38.09 -19.48 10.66
N LYS A 125 -38.00 -19.70 11.97
CA LYS A 125 -37.11 -18.99 12.89
C LYS A 125 -35.65 -19.04 12.43
N VAL A 126 -35.02 -17.87 12.37
CA VAL A 126 -33.60 -17.66 12.02
C VAL A 126 -32.88 -17.14 13.25
N ILE A 127 -31.86 -17.87 13.68
CA ILE A 127 -31.03 -17.47 14.82
C ILE A 127 -29.64 -17.13 14.33
N LEU A 128 -29.21 -15.90 14.62
CA LEU A 128 -27.87 -15.40 14.38
C LEU A 128 -27.07 -15.41 15.68
N LYS A 129 -25.95 -16.13 15.70
CA LYS A 129 -24.97 -16.13 16.79
C LYS A 129 -23.63 -15.60 16.29
N ILE A 130 -23.04 -14.67 17.03
CA ILE A 130 -21.69 -14.15 16.78
C ILE A 130 -20.83 -14.50 17.99
N LEU A 131 -19.90 -15.44 17.80
CA LEU A 131 -18.96 -15.88 18.82
C LEU A 131 -17.72 -14.98 18.77
N LYS A 132 -17.40 -14.37 19.90
CA LYS A 132 -16.21 -13.54 20.08
C LYS A 132 -15.01 -14.41 20.48
N LYS A 133 -13.81 -13.84 20.36
CA LYS A 133 -12.56 -14.52 20.76
C LYS A 133 -12.45 -14.74 22.27
N ASP A 134 -13.09 -13.89 23.07
CA ASP A 134 -13.13 -13.98 24.53
C ASP A 134 -14.12 -15.04 25.05
N GLY A 135 -14.79 -15.78 24.16
CA GLY A 135 -15.77 -16.80 24.50
C GLY A 135 -17.19 -16.27 24.72
N THR A 136 -17.39 -14.95 24.75
CA THR A 136 -18.73 -14.36 24.83
C THR A 136 -19.46 -14.46 23.49
N MET A 137 -20.79 -14.38 23.53
CA MET A 137 -21.62 -14.50 22.33
C MET A 137 -22.72 -13.43 22.27
N ILE A 138 -22.95 -12.93 21.06
CA ILE A 138 -24.11 -12.10 20.75
C ILE A 138 -25.11 -13.00 20.02
N SER A 139 -26.36 -13.03 20.47
CA SER A 139 -27.43 -13.82 19.86
C SER A 139 -28.59 -12.90 19.50
N LYS A 140 -29.06 -12.96 18.25
CA LYS A 140 -30.30 -12.33 17.80
C LYS A 140 -31.16 -13.34 17.06
N GLU A 141 -32.45 -13.12 17.08
CA GLU A 141 -33.43 -14.00 16.47
C GLU A 141 -34.46 -13.18 15.71
N LYS A 142 -34.84 -13.68 14.53
CA LYS A 142 -35.96 -13.18 13.75
C LYS A 142 -36.65 -14.35 13.07
N SER A 143 -37.96 -14.24 12.90
CA SER A 143 -38.77 -15.21 12.19
C SER A 143 -39.32 -14.62 10.90
N PHE A 144 -39.62 -15.48 9.95
CA PHE A 144 -40.49 -15.12 8.83
C PHE A 144 -41.94 -15.07 9.33
N SER A 145 -42.79 -14.32 8.65
CA SER A 145 -44.22 -14.35 8.99
C SER A 145 -44.77 -15.75 8.69
N PRO A 146 -45.52 -16.36 9.62
CA PRO A 146 -46.05 -17.72 9.45
C PRO A 146 -47.03 -17.84 8.27
N GLU A 147 -47.64 -16.72 7.86
CA GLU A 147 -48.56 -16.65 6.71
C GLU A 147 -47.83 -16.47 5.38
N THR A 148 -46.51 -16.30 5.38
CA THR A 148 -45.74 -16.15 4.14
C THR A 148 -45.60 -17.50 3.46
N GLU A 149 -45.88 -17.54 2.16
CA GLU A 149 -45.63 -18.67 1.28
C GLU A 149 -44.60 -18.23 0.24
N LEU A 150 -43.60 -19.08 -0.02
CA LEU A 150 -42.60 -18.83 -1.06
C LEU A 150 -42.97 -19.59 -2.32
N GLN A 151 -43.39 -18.90 -3.37
CA GLN A 151 -43.63 -19.52 -4.66
C GLN A 151 -42.31 -20.01 -5.31
N PRO A 152 -42.36 -20.96 -6.26
CA PRO A 152 -41.20 -21.39 -7.02
C PRO A 152 -40.40 -20.21 -7.61
N GLY A 153 -39.10 -20.14 -7.30
CA GLY A 153 -38.21 -19.07 -7.76
C GLY A 153 -38.21 -17.81 -6.90
N GLU A 154 -39.13 -17.67 -5.95
CA GLU A 154 -39.18 -16.52 -5.05
C GLU A 154 -38.17 -16.63 -3.90
N SER A 155 -37.84 -15.48 -3.32
CA SER A 155 -36.97 -15.40 -2.16
C SER A 155 -37.48 -14.42 -1.11
N THR A 156 -37.27 -14.74 0.15
CA THR A 156 -37.52 -13.85 1.29
C THR A 156 -36.27 -13.70 2.13
N SER A 157 -36.20 -12.65 2.95
CA SER A 157 -35.00 -12.33 3.73
C SER A 157 -35.33 -11.80 5.11
N VAL A 158 -34.50 -12.15 6.09
CA VAL A 158 -34.44 -11.46 7.38
C VAL A 158 -33.14 -10.68 7.46
N ILE A 159 -33.23 -9.49 8.04
CA ILE A 159 -32.11 -8.57 8.15
C ILE A 159 -31.85 -8.24 9.62
N PHE A 160 -30.62 -8.46 10.06
CA PHE A 160 -30.12 -8.04 11.36
C PHE A 160 -29.22 -6.83 11.18
N ILE A 161 -29.49 -5.77 11.95
CA ILE A 161 -28.71 -4.53 11.92
C ILE A 161 -28.01 -4.40 13.27
N PHE A 162 -26.73 -4.06 13.21
CA PHE A 162 -25.86 -3.82 14.35
C PHE A 162 -25.13 -2.49 14.18
N SER A 163 -24.86 -1.83 15.30
CA SER A 163 -23.85 -0.78 15.34
C SER A 163 -22.46 -1.45 15.30
N GLN A 164 -21.51 -0.87 14.57
CA GLN A 164 -20.15 -1.43 14.46
C GLN A 164 -19.48 -1.54 15.83
N ASP A 165 -19.79 -0.63 16.75
CA ASP A 165 -19.26 -0.63 18.12
C ASP A 165 -19.82 -1.77 19.00
N GLU A 166 -20.94 -2.39 18.62
CA GLU A 166 -21.51 -3.57 19.30
C GLU A 166 -20.81 -4.88 18.88
N LEU A 167 -20.15 -4.86 17.73
CA LEU A 167 -19.55 -6.04 17.12
C LEU A 167 -18.06 -6.15 17.48
N PRO A 168 -17.53 -7.38 17.65
CA PRO A 168 -16.09 -7.54 17.77
C PRO A 168 -15.40 -7.18 16.45
N ALA A 169 -14.14 -6.77 16.47
CA ALA A 169 -13.36 -6.56 15.24
C ALA A 169 -13.33 -7.83 14.33
N SER A 170 -13.38 -9.01 14.94
CA SER A 170 -13.55 -10.29 14.24
C SER A 170 -14.26 -11.30 15.12
N GLY A 171 -15.07 -12.17 14.52
CA GLY A 171 -15.80 -13.21 15.23
C GLY A 171 -16.25 -14.34 14.31
N LYS A 172 -16.73 -15.43 14.90
CA LYS A 172 -17.34 -16.54 14.16
C LYS A 172 -18.85 -16.33 14.12
N LEU A 173 -19.35 -16.03 12.93
CA LEU A 173 -20.77 -15.88 12.63
C LEU A 173 -21.36 -17.25 12.33
N VAL A 174 -22.43 -17.59 13.05
CA VAL A 174 -23.14 -18.86 12.93
C VAL A 174 -24.63 -18.56 12.75
N ILE A 175 -25.22 -19.12 11.70
CA ILE A 175 -26.66 -18.99 11.42
C ILE A 175 -27.31 -20.36 11.49
N TYR A 176 -28.41 -20.40 12.23
CA TYR A 176 -29.29 -21.54 12.35
C TYR A 176 -30.66 -21.19 11.76
N TYR A 177 -31.32 -22.19 11.19
CA TYR A 177 -32.65 -22.07 10.61
C TYR A 177 -33.52 -23.21 11.12
N ARG A 178 -34.72 -22.89 11.60
CA ARG A 178 -35.70 -23.78 12.26
C ARG A 178 -35.23 -24.35 13.60
N ASP A 179 -34.10 -25.04 13.65
CA ASP A 179 -33.55 -25.67 14.87
C ASP A 179 -32.19 -25.09 15.29
N TYR A 180 -31.71 -25.45 16.48
CA TYR A 180 -30.37 -25.06 16.99
C TYR A 180 -29.30 -26.13 16.77
N ASN A 181 -29.65 -27.25 16.13
CA ASN A 181 -28.82 -28.44 16.13
C ASN A 181 -27.76 -28.36 15.03
N SER A 182 -28.14 -27.88 13.85
CA SER A 182 -27.25 -27.83 12.68
C SER A 182 -27.16 -26.42 12.09
N PRO A 183 -25.98 -25.77 12.13
CA PRO A 183 -25.84 -24.46 11.52
C PRO A 183 -25.87 -24.55 9.99
N ILE A 184 -26.67 -23.69 9.36
CA ILE A 184 -26.68 -23.53 7.90
C ILE A 184 -25.35 -22.94 7.45
N PHE A 185 -24.90 -21.89 8.14
CA PHE A 185 -23.64 -21.20 7.90
C PHE A 185 -22.79 -21.12 9.16
N SER A 186 -21.48 -21.29 8.97
CA SER A 186 -20.48 -21.08 10.01
C SER A 186 -19.23 -20.46 9.38
N ARG A 187 -19.01 -19.15 9.58
CA ARG A 187 -17.93 -18.41 8.92
C ARG A 187 -17.27 -17.42 9.87
N SER A 188 -15.96 -17.32 9.79
CA SER A 188 -15.22 -16.24 10.44
C SER A 188 -15.38 -14.97 9.63
N VAL A 189 -15.79 -13.88 10.29
CA VAL A 189 -16.07 -12.59 9.67
C VAL A 189 -15.31 -11.50 10.41
N ARG A 190 -14.79 -10.53 9.65
CA ARG A 190 -14.26 -9.26 10.17
C ARG A 190 -15.36 -8.21 10.01
N PHE A 191 -15.71 -7.53 11.10
CA PHE A 191 -16.82 -6.56 11.14
C PHE A 191 -16.36 -5.12 10.95
#